data_AF-A0A7V8ZKJ2-F1
#
_entry.id   AF-A0A7V8ZKJ2-F1
#
_cell.length_a   1.000
_cell.length_b   1.000
_cell.length_c   1.000
_cell.angle_alpha   90.00
_cell.angle_beta   90.00
_cell.angle_gamma   90.00
#
_symmetry.space_group_name_H-M   'P 1'
#
loop_
_entity.id
_entity.type
_entity.pdbx_description
1 polymer ?
#
loop_
_entity_poly.entity_id
_entity_poly.type
_entity_poly.pdbx_seq_one_letter_code
_entity_poly.pdbx_strand_id
1 'polypeptide(L)'
;MTAGRSVAAAEPYSSDGALERLGVLASALAGRTLAVRMTEGEPAWTDGRSILLSPEAGGGRHATVIVQAATLAAGSHVVPGLGRAIARAAVRERYTTLEAIRALGLVRDAVPPGLAARVAAVYDGRLSASAEESLRRARSPETIPAPPPWFGTIRPLRGEPVSSGPERLETPSARGSTPDPEREAEDDGPAVFRELLPVALSTKVGRAFKRLRGSSSGEGSQGGTGIEAAIAEAGRRPPGPNGLPVRDRP
;
A
#
# COMPACT_ATOMS: atom_id res chain seq x y z
N MET A 1 -54.95 -30.21 -1.83
CA MET A 1 -53.69 -30.91 -2.15
C MET A 1 -52.81 -29.94 -2.92
N THR A 2 -51.90 -29.25 -2.22
CA THR A 2 -51.02 -28.24 -2.81
C THR A 2 -49.61 -28.79 -2.75
N ALA A 3 -49.04 -29.15 -3.90
CA ALA A 3 -47.69 -29.68 -4.00
C ALA A 3 -46.69 -28.58 -3.66
N GLY A 4 -45.89 -28.83 -2.62
CA GLY A 4 -44.77 -27.98 -2.22
C GLY A 4 -43.69 -27.99 -3.29
N ARG A 5 -43.37 -26.81 -3.82
CA ARG A 5 -42.26 -26.59 -4.73
C ARG A 5 -40.97 -26.73 -3.93
N SER A 6 -40.28 -27.85 -4.12
CA SER A 6 -38.93 -28.09 -3.60
C SER A 6 -37.99 -27.01 -4.13
N VAL A 7 -37.48 -26.17 -3.24
CA VAL A 7 -36.41 -25.24 -3.55
C VAL A 7 -35.14 -26.07 -3.63
N ALA A 8 -34.66 -26.30 -4.85
CA ALA A 8 -33.37 -26.90 -5.10
C ALA A 8 -32.30 -26.13 -4.32
N ALA A 9 -31.60 -26.84 -3.43
CA ALA A 9 -30.46 -26.31 -2.71
C ALA A 9 -29.44 -25.79 -3.73
N ALA A 10 -29.07 -24.53 -3.60
CA ALA A 10 -27.99 -23.94 -4.40
C ALA A 10 -26.74 -24.82 -4.26
N GLU A 11 -26.22 -25.26 -5.40
CA GLU A 11 -24.93 -25.97 -5.50
C GLU A 11 -23.90 -25.24 -4.62
N PRO A 12 -23.18 -25.96 -3.72
CA PRO A 12 -22.20 -25.33 -2.86
C PRO A 12 -21.12 -24.71 -3.74
N TYR A 13 -20.92 -23.41 -3.60
CA TYR A 13 -19.82 -22.69 -4.21
C TYR A 13 -18.53 -23.48 -3.95
N SER A 14 -17.93 -24.09 -4.97
CA SER A 14 -16.64 -24.76 -4.84
C SER A 14 -15.70 -23.79 -4.14
N SER A 15 -15.12 -24.24 -3.02
CA SER A 15 -14.23 -23.42 -2.19
C SER A 15 -13.17 -22.71 -3.03
N ASP A 16 -12.74 -23.36 -4.11
CA ASP A 16 -11.75 -22.87 -5.05
C ASP A 16 -12.19 -21.60 -5.77
N GLY A 17 -13.40 -21.57 -6.35
CA GLY A 17 -13.92 -20.39 -7.02
C GLY A 17 -14.09 -19.19 -6.06
N ALA A 18 -14.41 -19.45 -4.79
CA ALA A 18 -14.47 -18.39 -3.77
C ALA A 18 -13.08 -17.84 -3.41
N LEU A 19 -12.05 -18.69 -3.37
CA LEU A 19 -10.67 -18.26 -3.13
C LEU A 19 -10.09 -17.52 -4.35
N GLU A 20 -10.42 -17.92 -5.57
CA GLU A 20 -10.01 -17.22 -6.79
C GLU A 20 -10.53 -15.78 -6.83
N ARG A 21 -11.81 -15.54 -6.49
CA ARG A 21 -12.35 -14.18 -6.38
C ARG A 21 -11.63 -13.34 -5.32
N LEU A 22 -11.27 -13.96 -4.20
CA LEU A 22 -10.45 -13.30 -3.18
C LEU A 22 -9.04 -13.00 -3.71
N GLY A 23 -8.46 -13.86 -4.55
CA GLY A 23 -7.21 -13.62 -5.26
C GLY A 23 -7.26 -12.41 -6.19
N VAL A 24 -8.35 -12.26 -6.95
CA VAL A 24 -8.57 -11.06 -7.80
C VAL A 24 -8.63 -9.79 -6.95
N LEU A 25 -9.39 -9.81 -5.85
CA LEU A 25 -9.47 -8.70 -4.90
C LEU A 25 -8.11 -8.35 -4.30
N ALA A 26 -7.38 -9.37 -3.82
CA ALA A 26 -6.05 -9.23 -3.23
C ALA A 26 -5.09 -8.60 -4.24
N SER A 27 -5.12 -9.07 -5.49
CA SER A 27 -4.24 -8.61 -6.55
C SER A 27 -4.49 -7.15 -6.90
N ALA A 28 -5.77 -6.76 -7.01
CA ALA A 28 -6.18 -5.38 -7.28
C ALA A 28 -5.72 -4.41 -6.18
N LEU A 29 -5.83 -4.81 -4.92
CA LEU A 29 -5.39 -3.99 -3.78
C LEU A 29 -3.87 -3.92 -3.65
N ALA A 30 -3.18 -5.04 -3.85
CA ALA A 30 -1.73 -5.13 -3.70
C ALA A 30 -0.96 -4.55 -4.90
N GLY A 31 -1.63 -4.32 -6.03
CA GLY A 31 -0.99 -3.88 -7.27
C GLY A 31 -0.06 -4.94 -7.88
N ARG A 32 -0.27 -6.21 -7.55
CA ARG A 32 0.53 -7.36 -8.02
C ARG A 32 -0.31 -8.63 -7.99
N THR A 33 0.01 -9.61 -8.83
CA THR A 33 -0.67 -10.90 -8.83
C THR A 33 -0.46 -11.62 -7.49
N LEU A 34 -1.57 -12.02 -6.87
CA LEU A 34 -1.62 -12.78 -5.63
C LEU A 34 -2.62 -13.94 -5.73
N ALA A 35 -2.22 -15.10 -5.22
CA ALA A 35 -3.14 -16.19 -4.93
C ALA A 35 -3.71 -16.06 -3.51
N VAL A 36 -4.85 -16.70 -3.25
CA VAL A 36 -5.38 -16.87 -1.89
C VAL A 36 -5.55 -18.36 -1.62
N ARG A 37 -5.03 -18.82 -0.48
CA ARG A 37 -5.03 -20.23 -0.07
C ARG A 37 -5.48 -20.35 1.37
N MET A 38 -5.94 -21.52 1.77
CA MET A 38 -6.13 -21.84 3.19
C MET A 38 -4.82 -22.31 3.81
N THR A 39 -4.60 -22.03 5.09
CA THR A 39 -3.53 -22.61 5.90
C THR A 39 -4.12 -23.38 7.08
N GLU A 40 -3.36 -24.36 7.56
CA GLU A 40 -3.71 -25.15 8.73
C GLU A 40 -3.03 -24.58 9.97
N GLY A 41 -3.80 -24.34 11.05
CA GLY A 41 -3.27 -24.03 12.39
C GLY A 41 -2.48 -22.72 12.56
N GLU A 42 -2.37 -21.89 11.52
CA GLU A 42 -1.64 -20.63 11.58
C GLU A 42 -2.57 -19.41 11.42
N PRO A 43 -2.30 -18.29 12.12
CA PRO A 43 -2.95 -17.02 11.80
C PRO A 43 -2.68 -16.63 10.35
N ALA A 44 -3.61 -15.90 9.72
CA ALA A 44 -3.45 -15.51 8.33
C ALA A 44 -2.14 -14.74 8.09
N TRP A 45 -1.47 -14.97 6.96
CA TRP A 45 -0.20 -14.31 6.65
C TRP A 45 0.04 -14.29 5.14
N THR A 46 1.08 -13.59 4.69
CA THR A 46 1.50 -13.58 3.29
C THR A 46 2.97 -13.88 3.12
N ASP A 47 3.29 -14.67 2.10
CA ASP A 47 4.64 -14.95 1.60
C ASP A 47 5.05 -13.98 0.47
N GLY A 48 4.24 -12.95 0.21
CA GLY A 48 4.45 -11.97 -0.86
C GLY A 48 3.96 -12.40 -2.24
N ARG A 49 3.49 -13.65 -2.40
CA ARG A 49 2.89 -14.18 -3.64
C ARG A 49 1.49 -14.76 -3.41
N SER A 50 1.21 -15.17 -2.18
CA SER A 50 -0.04 -15.71 -1.73
C SER A 50 -0.44 -15.08 -0.39
N ILE A 51 -1.74 -14.96 -0.16
CA ILE A 51 -2.31 -14.73 1.17
C ILE A 51 -2.84 -16.07 1.67
N LEU A 52 -2.33 -16.52 2.79
CA LEU A 52 -2.74 -17.73 3.47
C LEU A 52 -3.76 -17.37 4.55
N LEU A 53 -4.98 -17.89 4.42
CA LEU A 53 -6.10 -17.62 5.30
C LEU A 53 -6.26 -18.72 6.34
N SER A 54 -6.38 -18.30 7.60
CA SER A 54 -6.78 -19.20 8.67
C SER A 54 -8.29 -19.42 8.64
N PRO A 55 -8.79 -20.66 8.78
CA PRO A 55 -10.22 -20.90 8.95
C PRO A 55 -10.76 -20.30 10.26
N GLU A 56 -9.88 -20.07 11.24
CA GLU A 56 -10.22 -19.64 12.61
C GLU A 56 -10.20 -18.13 12.80
N ALA A 57 -9.81 -17.35 11.78
CA ALA A 57 -9.50 -15.93 11.92
C ALA A 57 -10.65 -15.05 12.43
N GLY A 58 -11.90 -15.54 12.47
CA GLY A 58 -13.07 -14.69 12.74
C GLY A 58 -13.15 -13.51 11.75
N GLY A 59 -14.07 -12.56 11.95
CA GLY A 59 -14.06 -11.28 11.22
C GLY A 59 -14.32 -11.29 9.70
N GLY A 60 -14.29 -12.46 9.05
CA GLY A 60 -14.63 -12.69 7.63
C GLY A 60 -13.42 -12.72 6.70
N ARG A 61 -13.38 -13.67 5.77
CA ARG A 61 -12.27 -13.89 4.81
C ARG A 61 -11.91 -12.63 4.00
N HIS A 62 -12.92 -11.88 3.55
CA HIS A 62 -12.71 -10.64 2.81
C HIS A 62 -11.94 -9.60 3.62
N ALA A 63 -12.30 -9.40 4.88
CA ALA A 63 -11.63 -8.42 5.75
C ALA A 63 -10.16 -8.78 5.95
N THR A 64 -9.87 -10.07 6.20
CA THR A 64 -8.50 -10.56 6.33
C THR A 64 -7.68 -10.39 5.05
N VAL A 65 -8.25 -10.75 3.89
CA VAL A 65 -7.60 -10.57 2.59
C VAL A 65 -7.29 -9.10 2.33
N ILE A 66 -8.25 -8.20 2.58
CA ILE A 66 -8.07 -6.75 2.39
C ILE A 66 -6.94 -6.23 3.28
N VAL A 67 -6.91 -6.60 4.56
CA VAL A 67 -5.84 -6.19 5.48
C VAL A 67 -4.48 -6.69 5.03
N GLN A 68 -4.34 -7.98 4.71
CA GLN A 68 -3.06 -8.56 4.29
C GLN A 68 -2.58 -8.01 2.93
N ALA A 69 -3.49 -7.80 1.98
CA ALA A 69 -3.16 -7.18 0.70
C ALA A 69 -2.71 -5.72 0.88
N ALA A 70 -3.39 -4.97 1.76
CA ALA A 70 -3.01 -3.60 2.07
C ALA A 70 -1.61 -3.53 2.72
N THR A 71 -1.30 -4.38 3.69
CA THR A 71 0.04 -4.39 4.33
C THR A 71 1.13 -4.76 3.34
N LEU A 72 0.82 -5.63 2.37
CA LEU A 72 1.73 -5.94 1.28
C LEU A 72 1.93 -4.73 0.36
N ALA A 73 0.85 -4.06 -0.06
CA ALA A 73 0.89 -2.83 -0.87
C ALA A 73 1.70 -1.72 -0.19
N ALA A 74 1.58 -1.62 1.14
CA ALA A 74 2.22 -0.61 1.97
C ALA A 74 3.71 -0.90 2.27
N GLY A 75 4.26 -2.01 1.77
CA GLY A 75 5.65 -2.40 1.98
C GLY A 75 5.98 -2.83 3.41
N SER A 76 4.99 -3.23 4.22
CA SER A 76 5.14 -3.53 5.64
C SER A 76 6.08 -4.70 5.96
N HIS A 77 6.47 -5.48 4.95
CA HIS A 77 7.19 -6.74 5.13
C HIS A 77 8.70 -6.67 4.85
N VAL A 78 9.18 -5.53 4.33
CA VAL A 78 10.57 -5.37 3.84
C VAL A 78 11.36 -4.32 4.63
N VAL A 79 10.95 -4.03 5.86
CA VAL A 79 11.63 -3.06 6.74
C VAL A 79 12.97 -3.61 7.24
N PRO A 80 14.08 -2.84 7.17
CA PRO A 80 15.37 -3.25 7.71
C PRO A 80 15.29 -3.68 9.19
N GLY A 81 15.83 -4.86 9.50
CA GLY A 81 15.82 -5.40 10.86
C GLY A 81 14.46 -5.90 11.36
N LEU A 82 13.43 -5.97 10.50
CA LEU A 82 12.10 -6.47 10.84
C LEU A 82 12.16 -7.89 11.41
N GLY A 83 12.84 -8.81 10.72
CA GLY A 83 12.89 -10.22 11.11
C GLY A 83 13.39 -10.45 12.54
N ARG A 84 14.46 -9.77 12.95
CA ARG A 84 14.97 -9.85 14.34
C ARG A 84 14.01 -9.21 15.35
N ALA A 85 13.26 -8.19 14.94
CA ALA A 85 12.28 -7.51 15.79
C ALA A 85 11.13 -8.44 16.16
N ILE A 86 10.47 -8.98 15.13
CA ILE A 86 9.19 -9.68 15.22
C ILE A 86 9.34 -11.14 15.65
N ALA A 87 10.58 -11.60 15.85
CA ALA A 87 10.86 -12.81 16.62
C ALA A 87 10.19 -12.76 18.02
N ARG A 88 10.05 -11.56 18.61
CA ARG A 88 9.26 -11.34 19.83
C ARG A 88 7.78 -11.18 19.48
N ALA A 89 6.92 -12.07 19.97
CA ALA A 89 5.48 -12.07 19.70
C ALA A 89 4.83 -10.70 20.01
N ALA A 90 5.10 -10.13 21.19
CA ALA A 90 4.55 -8.83 21.57
C ALA A 90 4.97 -7.68 20.62
N VAL A 91 6.15 -7.74 20.00
CA VAL A 91 6.57 -6.72 19.02
C VAL A 91 5.86 -6.95 17.69
N ARG A 92 5.70 -8.22 17.28
CA ARG A 92 4.99 -8.59 16.05
C ARG A 92 3.53 -8.17 16.08
N GLU A 93 2.85 -8.40 17.20
CA GLU A 93 1.45 -8.02 17.42
C GLU A 93 1.28 -6.50 17.32
N ARG A 94 2.05 -5.75 18.12
CA ARG A 94 2.03 -4.28 18.10
C ARG A 94 2.35 -3.72 16.71
N TYR A 95 3.33 -4.29 16.02
CA TYR A 95 3.66 -3.90 14.65
C TYR A 95 2.51 -4.19 13.69
N THR A 96 1.85 -5.35 13.82
CA THR A 96 0.71 -5.72 12.97
C THR A 96 -0.47 -4.77 13.16
N THR A 97 -0.77 -4.36 14.40
CA THR A 97 -1.80 -3.36 14.69
C THR A 97 -1.52 -2.03 13.98
N LEU A 98 -0.30 -1.49 14.17
CA LEU A 98 0.08 -0.20 13.57
C LEU A 98 0.07 -0.26 12.04
N GLU A 99 0.60 -1.34 11.46
CA GLU A 99 0.70 -1.48 10.02
C GLU A 99 -0.65 -1.74 9.35
N ALA A 100 -1.56 -2.49 9.96
CA ALA A 100 -2.91 -2.66 9.41
C ALA A 100 -3.64 -1.32 9.28
N ILE A 101 -3.53 -0.46 10.29
CA ILE A 101 -4.16 0.88 10.28
C ILE A 101 -3.48 1.79 9.25
N ARG A 102 -2.13 1.85 9.25
CA ARG A 102 -1.37 2.65 8.29
C ARG A 102 -1.63 2.21 6.85
N ALA A 103 -1.62 0.91 6.59
CA ALA A 103 -1.81 0.33 5.28
C ALA A 103 -3.21 0.59 4.73
N LEU A 104 -4.27 0.41 5.53
CA LEU A 104 -5.63 0.74 5.10
C LEU A 104 -5.81 2.24 4.84
N GLY A 105 -5.07 3.11 5.54
CA GLY A 105 -5.03 4.53 5.23
C GLY A 105 -4.53 4.83 3.82
N LEU A 106 -3.60 4.02 3.28
CA LEU A 106 -3.03 4.20 1.93
C LEU A 106 -3.96 3.70 0.82
N VAL A 107 -4.82 2.72 1.11
CA VAL A 107 -5.77 2.15 0.13
C VAL A 107 -7.22 2.50 0.47
N ARG A 108 -7.44 3.57 1.25
CA ARG A 108 -8.75 3.93 1.83
C ARG A 108 -9.87 4.03 0.79
N ASP A 109 -9.56 4.56 -0.39
CA ASP A 109 -10.53 4.77 -1.46
C ASP A 109 -10.90 3.47 -2.20
N ALA A 110 -10.13 2.39 -1.99
CA ALA A 110 -10.32 1.09 -2.62
C ALA A 110 -10.93 0.04 -1.65
N VAL A 111 -11.24 0.42 -0.39
CA VAL A 111 -11.77 -0.50 0.62
C VAL A 111 -13.16 -0.07 1.11
N PRO A 112 -14.02 -1.00 1.57
CA PRO A 112 -15.30 -0.64 2.15
C PRO A 112 -15.14 0.33 3.35
N PRO A 113 -15.87 1.46 3.40
CA PRO A 113 -15.72 2.44 4.47
C PRO A 113 -15.93 1.87 5.89
N GLY A 114 -16.88 0.94 6.03
CA GLY A 114 -17.13 0.26 7.31
C GLY A 114 -15.95 -0.60 7.77
N LEU A 115 -15.19 -1.20 6.84
CA LEU A 115 -13.98 -1.94 7.18
C LEU A 115 -12.86 -1.00 7.61
N ALA A 116 -12.67 0.11 6.90
CA ALA A 116 -11.69 1.13 7.28
C ALA A 116 -11.97 1.71 8.67
N ALA A 117 -13.23 2.03 8.97
CA ALA A 117 -13.65 2.49 10.29
C ALA A 117 -13.41 1.42 11.38
N ARG A 118 -13.72 0.16 11.09
CA ARG A 118 -13.51 -0.98 12.00
C ARG A 118 -12.02 -1.20 12.32
N VAL A 119 -11.13 -1.04 11.34
CA VAL A 119 -9.68 -1.13 11.56
C VAL A 119 -9.17 0.07 12.36
N ALA A 120 -9.59 1.29 12.02
CA ALA A 120 -9.20 2.50 12.74
C ALA A 120 -9.65 2.48 14.22
N ALA A 121 -10.78 1.84 14.52
CA ALA A 121 -11.29 1.70 15.89
C ALA A 121 -10.45 0.76 16.78
N VAL A 122 -9.53 -0.04 16.21
CA VAL A 122 -8.68 -0.95 17.00
C VAL A 122 -7.67 -0.18 17.85
N TYR A 123 -7.20 0.98 17.36
CA TYR A 123 -6.23 1.79 18.07
C TYR A 123 -6.39 3.26 17.68
N ASP A 124 -6.64 4.09 18.70
CA ASP A 124 -6.95 5.53 18.60
C ASP A 124 -5.70 6.43 18.69
N GLY A 125 -4.52 5.83 18.81
CA GLY A 125 -3.27 6.57 18.84
C GLY A 125 -2.89 7.17 17.49
N ARG A 126 -1.80 7.95 17.50
CA ARG A 126 -1.28 8.62 16.30
C ARG A 126 -0.97 7.61 15.19
N LEU A 127 -1.21 7.98 13.93
CA LEU A 127 -0.78 7.20 12.77
C LEU A 127 0.73 7.29 12.56
N SER A 128 1.36 6.17 12.22
CA SER A 128 2.75 6.15 11.77
C SER A 128 2.85 6.69 10.33
N ALA A 129 3.87 7.49 10.04
CA ALA A 129 4.15 7.99 8.70
C ALA A 129 4.86 6.94 7.82
N SER A 130 5.55 5.96 8.43
CA SER A 130 6.25 4.89 7.70
C SER A 130 6.25 3.56 8.46
N ALA A 131 6.64 2.49 7.78
CA ALA A 131 6.78 1.16 8.37
C ALA A 131 7.95 1.10 9.39
N GLU A 132 9.04 1.83 9.14
CA GLU A 132 10.14 2.00 10.10
C GLU A 132 9.68 2.69 11.37
N GLU A 133 8.82 3.71 11.24
CA GLU A 133 8.23 4.38 12.40
C GLU A 133 7.32 3.42 13.18
N SER A 134 6.46 2.66 12.49
CA SER A 134 5.66 1.62 13.14
C SER A 134 6.52 0.60 13.88
N LEU A 135 7.63 0.16 13.29
CA LEU A 135 8.53 -0.80 13.91
C LEU A 135 9.22 -0.24 15.16
N ARG A 136 9.65 1.02 15.10
CA ARG A 136 10.22 1.74 16.25
C ARG A 136 9.20 1.89 17.38
N ARG A 137 7.96 2.26 17.06
CA ARG A 137 6.86 2.38 18.02
C ARG A 137 6.50 1.05 18.66
N ALA A 138 6.40 -0.02 17.86
CA ALA A 138 6.15 -1.38 18.35
C ALA A 138 7.23 -1.91 19.31
N ARG A 139 8.45 -1.37 19.24
CA ARG A 139 9.56 -1.68 20.17
C ARG A 139 9.59 -0.78 21.41
N SER A 140 8.84 0.31 21.40
CA SER A 140 8.83 1.30 22.47
C SER A 140 7.93 0.86 23.64
N PRO A 141 7.92 1.61 24.75
CA PRO A 141 6.98 1.43 25.85
C PRO A 141 5.52 1.84 25.53
N GLU A 142 5.26 2.40 24.34
CA GLU A 142 3.91 2.82 23.92
C GLU A 142 2.89 1.68 24.04
N THR A 143 1.76 1.96 24.67
CA THR A 143 0.64 1.02 24.80
C THR A 143 -0.07 0.89 23.46
N ILE A 144 0.16 -0.24 22.78
CA ILE A 144 -0.47 -0.58 21.51
C ILE A 144 -1.17 -1.93 21.72
N PRO A 145 -2.48 -2.05 21.40
CA PRO A 145 -3.22 -3.28 21.61
C PRO A 145 -2.75 -4.38 20.65
N ALA A 146 -2.95 -5.63 21.06
CA ALA A 146 -2.78 -6.77 20.17
C ALA A 146 -3.81 -6.70 19.01
N PRO A 147 -3.44 -7.15 17.80
CA PRO A 147 -4.34 -7.10 16.66
C PRO A 147 -5.47 -8.11 16.82
N PRO A 148 -6.69 -7.82 16.33
CA PRO A 148 -7.72 -8.84 16.19
C PRO A 148 -7.22 -10.01 15.32
N PRO A 149 -7.65 -11.26 15.57
CA PRO A 149 -7.16 -12.43 14.82
C PRO A 149 -7.31 -12.30 13.29
N TRP A 150 -8.37 -11.62 12.84
CA TRP A 150 -8.64 -11.40 11.42
C TRP A 150 -7.68 -10.44 10.72
N PHE A 151 -6.82 -9.71 11.45
CA PHE A 151 -5.71 -8.98 10.84
C PHE A 151 -4.65 -9.93 10.28
N GLY A 152 -4.53 -11.14 10.85
CA GLY A 152 -3.43 -12.04 10.56
C GLY A 152 -2.13 -11.62 11.26
N THR A 153 -1.00 -11.96 10.66
CA THR A 153 0.33 -11.66 11.19
C THR A 153 1.28 -11.22 10.08
N ILE A 154 2.12 -10.23 10.38
CA ILE A 154 3.15 -9.77 9.44
C ILE A 154 4.43 -10.58 9.65
N ARG A 155 4.91 -11.20 8.56
CA ARG A 155 6.18 -11.92 8.48
C ARG A 155 7.16 -11.17 7.58
N PRO A 156 8.48 -11.28 7.82
CA PRO A 156 9.47 -10.63 6.98
C PRO A 156 9.55 -11.38 5.64
N LEU A 157 9.51 -10.66 4.53
CA LEU A 157 9.75 -11.26 3.23
C LEU A 157 11.25 -11.30 2.94
N ARG A 158 11.73 -12.45 2.47
CA ARG A 158 13.11 -12.59 2.00
C ARG A 158 13.14 -12.21 0.52
N GLY A 159 13.55 -10.98 0.20
CA GLY A 159 13.70 -10.53 -1.19
C GLY A 159 13.46 -9.04 -1.36
N GLU A 160 14.08 -8.48 -2.39
CA GLU A 160 14.17 -7.04 -2.67
C GLU A 160 12.80 -6.33 -2.71
N PRO A 161 12.75 -5.02 -2.38
CA PRO A 161 11.57 -4.21 -2.66
C PRO A 161 11.24 -4.34 -4.14
N VAL A 162 10.17 -5.08 -4.45
CA VAL A 162 9.65 -5.14 -5.82
C VAL A 162 9.16 -3.73 -6.12
N SER A 163 9.92 -3.03 -6.96
CA SER A 163 9.52 -1.74 -7.47
C SER A 163 8.16 -1.91 -8.13
N SER A 164 7.14 -1.30 -7.55
CA SER A 164 5.83 -1.13 -8.19
C SER A 164 5.96 -0.13 -9.34
N GLY A 165 6.75 -0.49 -10.36
CA GLY A 165 6.80 0.21 -11.64
C GLY A 165 5.81 -0.45 -12.59
N PRO A 166 5.18 0.30 -13.50
CA PRO A 166 4.51 -0.34 -14.63
C PRO A 166 5.58 -1.14 -15.37
N GLU A 167 5.36 -2.45 -15.48
CA GLU A 167 6.09 -3.28 -16.42
C GLU A 167 5.98 -2.58 -17.78
N ARG A 168 7.11 -2.08 -18.26
CA ARG A 168 7.18 -1.29 -19.48
C ARG A 168 6.82 -2.25 -20.60
N LEU A 169 5.55 -2.25 -21.00
CA LEU A 169 5.15 -2.78 -22.30
C LEU A 169 6.04 -2.09 -23.32
N GLU A 170 7.02 -2.84 -23.84
CA GLU A 170 7.83 -2.39 -24.94
C GLU A 170 6.87 -2.09 -26.08
N THR A 171 6.76 -0.80 -26.40
CA THR A 171 6.13 -0.37 -27.63
C THR A 171 7.16 -0.63 -28.72
N PRO A 172 6.92 -1.53 -29.70
CA PRO A 172 7.79 -1.65 -30.84
C PRO A 172 7.58 -0.40 -31.68
N SER A 173 8.49 0.56 -31.57
CA SER A 173 8.63 1.62 -32.55
C SER A 173 9.70 1.21 -33.55
N ALA A 174 9.28 0.81 -34.74
CA ALA A 174 9.87 1.26 -36.01
C ALA A 174 9.21 0.59 -37.22
N ARG A 175 8.65 1.45 -38.07
CA ARG A 175 8.80 1.48 -39.54
C ARG A 175 8.95 0.13 -40.27
N GLY A 176 7.89 -0.20 -41.01
CA GLY A 176 7.93 -0.52 -42.43
C GLY A 176 8.64 -1.81 -42.86
N SER A 177 7.86 -2.85 -43.14
CA SER A 177 7.91 -3.63 -44.39
C SER A 177 6.69 -4.57 -44.46
N THR A 178 6.24 -4.81 -45.68
CA THR A 178 5.05 -5.55 -46.15
C THR A 178 5.06 -7.05 -45.78
N PRO A 179 3.92 -7.75 -45.91
CA PRO A 179 3.62 -8.99 -45.17
C PRO A 179 4.08 -10.26 -45.90
N ASP A 180 4.44 -11.28 -45.13
CA ASP A 180 4.54 -12.67 -45.61
C ASP A 180 3.75 -13.57 -44.63
N PRO A 181 2.68 -14.26 -45.08
CA PRO A 181 1.87 -15.11 -44.23
C PRO A 181 2.33 -16.56 -44.35
N GLU A 182 2.94 -17.11 -43.29
CA GLU A 182 2.87 -18.54 -42.97
C GLU A 182 3.71 -18.82 -41.70
N ARG A 183 2.99 -19.06 -40.59
CA ARG A 183 3.35 -20.04 -39.56
C ARG A 183 2.25 -20.07 -38.52
N GLU A 184 1.46 -21.13 -38.60
CA GLU A 184 0.66 -21.64 -37.50
C GLU A 184 1.60 -22.00 -36.35
N ALA A 185 1.39 -21.38 -35.20
CA ALA A 185 1.86 -21.87 -33.92
C ALA A 185 0.69 -21.75 -32.96
N GLU A 186 -0.01 -22.88 -32.84
CA GLU A 186 -0.99 -23.22 -31.82
C GLU A 186 -0.33 -23.01 -30.44
N ASP A 187 -0.75 -21.97 -29.72
CA ASP A 187 -0.44 -21.80 -28.30
C ASP A 187 -1.76 -21.65 -27.54
N ASP A 188 -2.19 -22.79 -27.00
CA ASP A 188 -3.43 -22.99 -26.28
C ASP A 188 -3.24 -22.53 -24.82
N GLY A 189 -3.34 -21.21 -24.62
CA GLY A 189 -3.36 -20.57 -23.31
C GLY A 189 -4.74 -19.95 -23.03
N PRO A 190 -5.33 -20.12 -21.82
CA PRO A 190 -6.73 -19.79 -21.59
C PRO A 190 -7.01 -18.29 -21.76
N ALA A 191 -7.78 -17.96 -22.79
CA ALA A 191 -8.13 -16.62 -23.27
C ALA A 191 -9.02 -15.78 -22.31
N VAL A 192 -9.25 -16.23 -21.08
CA VAL A 192 -10.21 -15.60 -20.15
C VAL A 192 -9.66 -14.37 -19.41
N PHE A 193 -8.35 -14.12 -19.45
CA PHE A 193 -7.73 -13.00 -18.72
C PHE A 193 -7.59 -11.70 -19.53
N ARG A 194 -7.86 -11.73 -20.84
CA ARG A 194 -7.58 -10.59 -21.74
C ARG A 194 -8.81 -9.72 -22.04
N GLU A 195 -10.02 -10.24 -21.80
CA GLU A 195 -11.27 -9.54 -22.14
C GLU A 195 -11.92 -8.76 -20.99
N LEU A 196 -11.46 -8.89 -19.75
CA LEU A 196 -12.13 -8.32 -18.56
C LEU A 196 -11.44 -7.12 -17.91
N LEU A 197 -10.37 -6.59 -18.51
CA LEU A 197 -9.79 -5.31 -18.10
C LEU A 197 -10.26 -4.22 -19.06
N PRO A 198 -11.24 -3.36 -18.69
CA PRO A 198 -11.47 -2.14 -19.43
C PRO A 198 -10.19 -1.31 -19.43
N VAL A 199 -9.69 -1.04 -20.64
CA VAL A 199 -8.60 -0.13 -20.99
C VAL A 199 -9.00 1.30 -20.59
N ALA A 200 -9.04 1.58 -19.29
CA ALA A 200 -9.46 2.89 -18.77
C ALA A 200 -8.92 3.24 -17.37
N LEU A 201 -8.08 2.41 -16.72
CA LEU A 201 -7.47 2.76 -15.42
C LEU A 201 -6.01 3.21 -15.50
N SER A 202 -5.38 3.28 -16.68
CA SER A 202 -3.93 3.52 -16.78
C SER A 202 -3.49 5.00 -16.91
N THR A 203 -4.38 6.00 -16.92
CA THR A 203 -3.96 7.39 -17.24
C THR A 203 -3.98 8.40 -16.08
N LYS A 204 -4.37 8.01 -14.86
CA LYS A 204 -4.47 8.96 -13.73
C LYS A 204 -3.72 8.60 -12.44
N VAL A 205 -3.31 7.35 -12.20
CA VAL A 205 -2.47 7.01 -11.03
C VAL A 205 -0.97 7.30 -11.28
N GLY A 206 -0.52 7.29 -12.54
CA GLY A 206 0.89 7.53 -12.91
C GLY A 206 1.37 8.99 -12.77
N ARG A 207 0.49 9.98 -12.59
CA ARG A 207 0.89 11.40 -12.51
C ARG A 207 1.19 11.91 -11.10
N ALA A 208 0.77 11.19 -10.06
CA ALA A 208 1.05 11.55 -8.68
C ALA A 208 2.47 11.14 -8.24
N PHE A 209 3.00 10.02 -8.78
CA PHE A 209 4.34 9.54 -8.45
C PHE A 209 5.47 10.34 -9.14
N LYS A 210 5.17 11.05 -10.23
CA LYS A 210 6.16 11.87 -10.95
C LYS A 210 6.48 13.22 -10.30
N ARG A 211 5.71 13.66 -9.30
CA ARG A 211 5.86 15.01 -8.69
C ARG A 211 6.68 15.05 -7.40
N LEU A 212 7.19 13.92 -6.91
CA LEU A 212 7.98 13.88 -5.67
C LEU A 212 9.48 13.57 -5.88
N ARG A 213 9.96 13.51 -7.13
CA ARG A 213 11.33 13.05 -7.45
C ARG A 213 12.08 13.97 -8.42
N GLY A 214 12.00 15.29 -8.24
CA GLY A 214 12.66 16.22 -9.16
C GLY A 214 12.88 17.62 -8.59
N SER A 215 13.55 17.73 -7.44
CA SER A 215 14.10 19.02 -6.97
C SER A 215 15.38 18.79 -6.15
N SER A 216 16.44 18.27 -6.76
CA SER A 216 17.80 18.50 -6.28
C SER A 216 18.85 18.19 -7.36
N SER A 217 19.48 19.25 -7.84
CA SER A 217 20.89 19.37 -8.29
C SER A 217 21.02 20.01 -9.66
N GLY A 218 21.85 21.07 -9.72
CA GLY A 218 22.68 21.33 -10.88
C GLY A 218 22.56 22.73 -11.49
N GLU A 219 23.45 23.62 -11.03
CA GLU A 219 23.86 24.86 -11.70
C GLU A 219 24.02 24.75 -13.23
N GLY A 220 23.69 25.86 -13.90
CA GLY A 220 24.01 26.13 -15.29
C GLY A 220 23.87 27.63 -15.58
N SER A 221 24.97 28.35 -15.39
CA SER A 221 25.21 29.75 -15.77
C SER A 221 24.81 30.03 -17.22
N GLN A 222 24.26 31.24 -17.49
CA GLN A 222 24.93 32.28 -18.31
C GLN A 222 23.93 33.26 -18.95
N GLY A 223 24.04 34.54 -18.54
CA GLY A 223 24.08 35.69 -19.45
C GLY A 223 22.77 36.31 -19.94
N GLY A 224 22.57 37.59 -19.63
CA GLY A 224 21.88 38.53 -20.52
C GLY A 224 21.07 39.63 -19.85
N THR A 225 21.68 40.81 -19.69
CA THR A 225 21.15 42.18 -19.98
C THR A 225 19.68 42.46 -19.58
N GLY A 226 19.33 43.34 -18.63
CA GLY A 226 19.86 44.66 -18.34
C GLY A 226 19.06 45.74 -19.07
N ILE A 227 17.98 46.27 -18.47
CA ILE A 227 17.38 47.59 -18.77
C ILE A 227 16.70 48.15 -17.49
N GLU A 228 17.24 49.28 -17.02
CA GLU A 228 16.62 50.47 -16.34
C GLU A 228 15.49 50.26 -15.30
N ALA A 229 15.70 50.54 -14.02
CA ALA A 229 15.66 51.86 -13.34
C ALA A 229 14.24 52.41 -13.04
N ALA A 230 13.89 52.42 -11.74
CA ALA A 230 13.11 53.49 -11.11
C ALA A 230 13.46 53.56 -9.62
N ILE A 231 14.06 54.68 -9.24
CA ILE A 231 14.48 55.08 -7.90
C ILE A 231 13.30 55.77 -7.21
N ALA A 232 13.04 55.44 -5.94
CA ALA A 232 12.43 56.35 -4.97
C ALA A 232 12.88 56.01 -3.54
N GLU A 233 13.92 56.74 -3.15
CA GLU A 233 14.44 57.10 -1.83
C GLU A 233 13.34 57.77 -0.94
N ALA A 234 13.35 57.92 0.39
CA ALA A 234 14.22 57.63 1.55
C ALA A 234 13.33 57.65 2.81
N GLY A 235 13.84 57.13 3.93
CA GLY A 235 13.30 57.49 5.24
C GLY A 235 13.82 56.66 6.41
N ARG A 236 15.12 56.72 6.72
CA ARG A 236 15.69 56.24 8.00
C ARG A 236 16.17 57.40 8.85
N ARG A 237 15.79 57.41 10.14
CA ARG A 237 16.63 57.56 11.36
C ARG A 237 15.76 58.06 12.55
N PRO A 238 16.23 58.03 13.82
CA PRO A 238 17.26 57.19 14.48
C PRO A 238 16.78 56.62 15.86
N PRO A 239 17.58 55.78 16.55
CA PRO A 239 17.32 55.33 17.93
C PRO A 239 17.82 56.33 18.99
N GLY A 240 17.10 56.42 20.12
CA GLY A 240 17.47 57.23 21.29
C GLY A 240 18.29 56.47 22.35
N PRO A 241 19.00 57.18 23.26
CA PRO A 241 20.06 56.63 24.13
C PRO A 241 19.63 56.45 25.61
N ASN A 242 20.45 55.72 26.38
CA ASN A 242 20.39 55.34 27.83
C ASN A 242 19.74 53.95 28.08
N GLY A 243 20.38 52.90 28.61
CA GLY A 243 21.46 52.76 29.61
C GLY A 243 20.84 52.71 31.02
N LEU A 244 20.54 51.56 31.63
CA LEU A 244 21.41 50.70 32.49
C LEU A 244 20.55 49.57 33.19
N PRO A 245 21.14 48.62 33.97
CA PRO A 245 20.79 47.19 33.97
C PRO A 245 20.09 46.63 35.25
N VAL A 246 19.73 45.33 35.16
CA VAL A 246 19.61 44.25 36.18
C VAL A 246 19.56 44.62 37.67
N ARG A 247 18.54 44.10 38.39
CA ARG A 247 18.70 43.61 39.77
C ARG A 247 17.88 42.36 40.06
N ASP A 248 18.58 41.34 40.55
CA ASP A 248 18.07 40.19 41.30
C ASP A 248 17.54 40.62 42.70
N ARG A 249 16.49 39.90 43.14
CA ARG A 249 16.09 39.42 44.50
C ARG A 249 16.39 40.23 45.78
N PRO A 250 15.54 40.06 46.81
CA PRO A 250 15.70 38.93 47.76
C PRO A 250 14.71 37.77 47.53
#